data_AF-A0A0F9FBP5-F1
#
_entry.id   AF-A0A0F9FBP5-F1
#
_cell.length_a   1.000
_cell.length_b   1.000
_cell.length_c   1.000
_cell.angle_alpha   90.00
_cell.angle_beta   90.00
_cell.angle_gamma   90.00
#
_symmetry.space_group_name_H-M   'P 1'
#
loop_
_entity.id
_entity.type
_entity.pdbx_description
1 polymer ?
#
loop_
_entity_poly.entity_id
_entity_poly.type
_entity_poly.pdbx_seq_one_letter_code
_entity_poly.pdbx_strand_id
1 'polypeptide(L)' 'MIAVMISPDGCWGRPHIACEEAGIPIVEVLENKTIFSDNTAYNMIQVDNYLEAAGLLMSMRAGVHPASVRRPFPEVDIL' A
#
# COMPACT_ATOMS: atom_id res chain seq x y z
N MET A 1 -15.78 -3.89 8.00
CA MET A 1 -15.57 -3.22 6.69
C MET A 1 -14.16 -2.67 6.72
N ILE A 2 -13.34 -2.92 5.70
CA ILE A 2 -11.99 -2.34 5.63
C ILE A 2 -12.02 -1.11 4.72
N ALA A 3 -11.42 -0.01 5.18
CA ALA A 3 -11.18 1.17 4.38
C ALA A 3 -9.69 1.19 4.00
N VAL A 4 -9.41 1.40 2.73
CA VAL A 4 -8.05 1.52 2.17
C VAL A 4 -8.14 2.50 1.01
N MET A 5 -7.16 3.39 0.88
CA MET A 5 -7.01 4.22 -0.32
C MET A 5 -5.99 3.59 -1.26
N ILE A 6 -6.30 3.49 -2.54
CA ILE A 6 -5.34 3.12 -3.59
C ILE A 6 -5.05 4.37 -4.43
N SER A 7 -3.78 4.70 -4.62
CA SER A 7 -3.34 5.90 -5.33
C SER A 7 -2.21 5.58 -6.32
N PRO A 8 -2.15 6.26 -7.49
CA PRO A 8 -1.00 6.15 -8.38
C PRO A 8 0.25 6.82 -7.81
N ASP A 9 1.41 6.40 -8.29
CA ASP A 9 2.73 6.98 -7.96
C ASP A 9 2.78 8.48 -8.32
N GLY A 10 3.26 9.28 -7.37
CA GLY A 10 3.30 10.74 -7.46
C GLY A 10 1.94 11.44 -7.25
N CYS A 11 0.85 10.71 -6.95
CA CYS A 11 -0.41 11.32 -6.55
C CYS A 11 -0.44 11.53 -5.03
N TRP A 12 -0.56 12.79 -4.59
CA TRP A 12 -0.67 13.13 -3.18
C TRP A 12 -1.54 14.38 -2.99
N GLY A 13 -2.14 14.52 -1.82
CA GLY A 13 -2.93 15.70 -1.47
C GLY A 13 -3.80 15.52 -0.24
N ARG A 14 -4.83 16.36 -0.13
CA ARG A 14 -5.79 16.36 1.00
C ARG A 14 -6.42 14.98 1.29
N PRO A 15 -6.75 14.13 0.30
CA PRO A 15 -7.27 12.79 0.57
C PRO A 15 -6.26 11.90 1.32
N HIS A 16 -4.97 11.99 0.99
CA HIS A 16 -3.90 11.23 1.64
C HIS A 16 -3.73 11.65 3.09
N ILE A 17 -3.70 12.96 3.36
CA ILE A 17 -3.63 13.50 4.72
C ILE A 17 -4.82 13.01 5.56
N ALA A 18 -6.04 13.07 5.01
CA ALA A 18 -7.23 12.59 5.71
C ALA A 18 -7.18 11.08 6.01
N CYS A 19 -6.61 10.27 5.10
CA CYS A 19 -6.43 8.84 5.33
C CYS A 19 -5.42 8.58 6.45
N GLU A 20 -4.29 9.28 6.43
CA GLU A 20 -3.26 9.16 7.47
C GLU A 20 -3.80 9.55 8.86
N GLU A 21 -4.49 10.69 8.97
CA GLU A 21 -5.13 11.14 10.21
C GLU A 21 -6.19 10.15 10.73
N ALA A 22 -6.88 9.46 9.82
CA ALA A 22 -7.89 8.46 10.16
C ALA A 22 -7.32 7.05 10.40
N GLY A 23 -6.00 6.84 10.23
CA GLY A 23 -5.38 5.52 10.29
C GLY A 23 -5.83 4.58 9.16
N ILE A 24 -6.30 5.15 8.04
CA ILE A 24 -6.66 4.40 6.84
C ILE A 24 -5.38 4.14 6.03
N PRO A 25 -5.02 2.87 5.76
CA PRO A 25 -3.84 2.55 4.99
C PRO A 25 -3.94 3.10 3.56
N ILE A 26 -2.81 3.60 3.08
CA ILE A 26 -2.65 4.14 1.73
C ILE A 26 -1.78 3.16 0.95
N VAL A 27 -2.24 2.76 -0.23
CA VAL A 27 -1.53 1.86 -1.14
C VAL A 27 -1.13 2.65 -2.38
N GLU A 28 0.18 2.75 -2.62
CA GLU A 28 0.74 3.40 -3.80
C GLU A 28 1.04 2.36 -4.87
N VAL A 29 0.59 2.61 -6.10
CA VAL A 29 0.76 1.71 -7.25
C VAL A 29 1.81 2.25 -8.20
N LEU A 30 2.99 1.63 -8.18
CA LEU A 30 4.22 2.13 -8.82
C LEU A 30 4.18 2.11 -10.36
N GLU A 31 3.47 1.16 -10.96
CA GLU A 31 3.29 1.09 -12.42
C GLU A 31 2.48 2.27 -12.97
N ASN A 32 1.54 2.82 -12.20
CA ASN A 32 0.70 3.93 -12.63
C ASN A 32 1.27 5.26 -12.13
N LYS A 33 2.02 5.95 -12.99
CA LYS A 33 2.70 7.20 -12.65
C LYS A 33 1.88 8.41 -13.08
N THR A 34 1.89 9.43 -12.23
CA THR A 34 1.39 10.76 -12.57
C THR A 34 2.47 11.61 -13.25
N ILE A 35 2.10 12.84 -13.65
CA ILE A 35 3.04 13.84 -14.18
C ILE A 35 3.86 14.55 -13.10
N PHE A 36 3.55 14.31 -11.82
CA PHE A 36 4.24 14.92 -10.69
C PHE A 36 5.51 14.12 -10.36
N SER A 37 6.62 14.83 -10.14
CA SER A 37 7.91 14.25 -9.80
C SER A 37 8.23 14.31 -8.30
N ASP A 38 7.32 14.90 -7.52
CA ASP A 38 7.55 15.16 -6.10
C ASP A 38 7.23 13.91 -5.29
N ASN A 39 8.25 13.35 -4.64
CA ASN A 39 8.07 12.28 -3.68
C ASN A 39 7.71 12.87 -2.32
N THR A 40 6.62 12.41 -1.74
CA THR A 40 6.21 12.76 -0.39
C THR A 40 6.46 11.57 0.54
N ALA A 41 7.05 11.83 1.70
CA ALA A 41 7.46 10.79 2.65
C ALA A 41 6.30 10.34 3.56
N TYR A 42 5.15 9.99 2.98
CA TYR A 42 4.04 9.41 3.74
C TYR A 42 4.27 7.91 3.97
N ASN A 43 3.66 7.38 5.02
CA ASN A 43 3.66 5.94 5.29
C ASN A 43 2.68 5.23 4.34
N MET A 44 3.14 4.91 3.14
CA MET A 44 2.37 4.21 2.11
C MET A 44 2.86 2.77 1.93
N ILE A 45 1.93 1.86 1.67
CA ILE A 45 2.24 0.49 1.25
C ILE A 45 2.42 0.52 -0.27
N GLN A 46 3.63 0.25 -0.74
CA GLN A 46 3.92 0.23 -2.16
C GLN A 46 3.64 -1.16 -2.75
N VAL A 47 3.00 -1.16 -3.93
CA VAL A 47 2.78 -2.35 -4.77
C VAL A 47 3.14 -2.01 -6.20
N ASP A 48 3.58 -3.00 -6.98
CA ASP A 48 4.05 -2.72 -8.33
C ASP A 48 2.88 -2.40 -9.26
N ASN A 49 1.74 -3.07 -9.10
CA ASN A 49 0.59 -2.95 -10.01
C ASN A 49 -0.76 -3.15 -9.28
N TYR A 50 -1.86 -2.91 -9.99
CA TYR A 50 -3.21 -3.04 -9.42
C TYR A 50 -3.63 -4.48 -9.12
N LEU A 51 -3.02 -5.50 -9.75
CA LEU A 51 -3.29 -6.90 -9.41
C LEU A 51 -2.74 -7.22 -8.02
N GLU A 52 -1.55 -6.71 -7.70
CA GLU A 52 -0.98 -6.79 -6.35
C GLU A 52 -1.79 -5.98 -5.34
N ALA A 53 -2.26 -4.78 -5.70
CA ALA A 53 -3.16 -4.00 -4.84
C ALA A 53 -4.43 -4.81 -4.49
N ALA A 54 -5.02 -5.49 -5.47
CA ALA A 54 -6.17 -6.36 -5.23
C ALA A 54 -5.83 -7.53 -4.29
N GLY A 55 -4.69 -8.20 -4.50
CA GLY A 55 -4.20 -9.26 -3.61
C GLY A 55 -3.97 -8.78 -2.17
N LEU A 56 -3.37 -7.60 -2.01
CA LEU A 56 -3.17 -6.93 -0.74
C LEU A 56 -4.50 -6.68 -0.03
N LEU A 57 -5.47 -6.07 -0.72
CA LEU A 57 -6.82 -5.83 -0.19
C LEU A 57 -7.50 -7.13 0.26
N MET A 58 -7.38 -8.20 -0.54
CA MET A 58 -7.95 -9.50 -0.20
C MET A 58 -7.32 -10.10 1.05
N SER A 59 -6.00 -9.97 1.22
CA SER A 59 -5.29 -10.43 2.43
C SER A 59 -5.77 -9.68 3.67
N MET A 60 -5.85 -8.34 3.59
CA MET A 60 -6.31 -7.51 4.70
C MET A 60 -7.76 -7.80 5.07
N ARG A 61 -8.64 -7.96 4.05
CA ARG A 61 -10.06 -8.32 4.26
C ARG A 61 -10.20 -9.67 4.97
N ALA A 62 -9.31 -10.62 4.70
CA ALA A 62 -9.28 -11.93 5.34
C ALA A 62 -8.65 -11.91 6.74
N GLY A 63 -8.14 -10.77 7.22
CA GLY A 63 -7.39 -10.68 8.48
C GLY A 63 -6.00 -11.31 8.40
N VAL A 64 -5.47 -11.51 7.19
CA VAL A 64 -4.13 -12.05 6.96
C VAL A 64 -3.15 -10.88 6.84
N HIS A 65 -2.07 -10.94 7.60
CA HIS A 65 -1.02 -9.94 7.52
C HIS A 65 -0.33 -10.01 6.14
N PRO A 66 -0.19 -8.89 5.39
CA PRO A 66 0.38 -8.91 4.04
C PRO A 66 1.76 -9.56 3.94
N ALA A 67 2.61 -9.40 4.95
CA ALA A 67 3.94 -10.04 4.99
C ALA A 67 3.89 -11.58 4.95
N SER A 68 2.80 -12.21 5.40
CA SER A 68 2.64 -13.67 5.39
C SER A 68 2.36 -14.24 3.99
N VAL A 69 1.84 -13.41 3.08
CA VAL A 69 1.53 -13.80 1.69
C VAL A 69 2.54 -13.26 0.67
N ARG A 70 3.41 -12.34 1.09
CA ARG A 70 4.50 -11.84 0.25
C ARG A 70 5.57 -12.92 0.03
N ARG A 71 6.20 -12.89 -1.14
CA ARG A 71 7.32 -13.78 -1.50
C ARG A 71 8.51 -12.97 -2.05
N PRO A 72 9.75 -13.46 -1.86
CA PRO A 72 10.11 -14.58 -0.98
C PRO A 72 9.84 -14.24 0.48
N PHE A 73 9.78 -15.26 1.34
CA PHE A 73 9.72 -15.00 2.78
C PHE A 73 11.05 -14.40 3.25
N PRO A 74 11.01 -13.47 4.23
CA PRO A 74 12.22 -13.03 4.88
C PRO A 74 12.92 -14.21 5.55
N GLU A 75 14.25 -14.13 5.64
CA GLU A 75 15.06 -15.08 6.39
C GLU A 75 14.63 -15.08 7.86
N VAL A 76 14.55 -16.27 8.46
CA VAL A 76 14.19 -16.45 9.86
C VAL A 76 15.35 -17.11 10.58
N ASP A 77 15.79 -16.50 11.69
CA ASP A 77 16.76 -17.12 12.58
C ASP A 77 16.08 -18.28 13.32
N ILE A 78 16.66 -19.48 13.19
CA ILE A 78 16.20 -20.72 13.84
C ILE A 78 16.91 -20.97 15.18
N LEU A 79 17.28 -19.90 15.89
CA LEU A 79 17.98 -19.95 17.17
C LEU A 79 17.06 -20.28 18.35
#